data_AF-A0A1F8U0G3-F1
#
_entry.id   AF-A0A1F8U0G3-F1
#
_cell.length_a   1.000
_cell.length_b   1.000
_cell.length_c   1.000
_cell.angle_alpha   90.00
_cell.angle_beta   90.00
_cell.angle_gamma   90.00
#
_symmetry.space_group_name_H-M   'P 1'
#
loop_
_entity.id
_entity.type
_entity.pdbx_description
1 polymer ?
#
loop_
_entity_poly.entity_id
_entity_poly.type
_entity_poly.pdbx_seq_one_letter_code
_entity_poly.pdbx_strand_id
1 'polypeptide(L)'
;MTFLPYLSTLVTFVFAFAVFNRYRQRGGLHLLLWAIGLLFYGLGTLSEVLLSLTFSAFLLKLWYLMGAMLTAAWLGQGTLHLLVRKGKVAFILTWILAAVSALAILLVLLAPVTGAAFDVTRPASEQYKDILTRNGLTITLTILLNIYGTLMLVGGAIYSAFLFW
;
A
#
# COMPACT_ATOMS: atom_id res chain seq x y z
N MET A 1 -5.35 9.47 22.72
CA MET A 1 -6.35 9.02 21.75
C MET A 1 -6.19 9.84 20.48
N THR A 2 -5.45 9.32 19.51
CA THR A 2 -5.24 9.99 18.22
C THR A 2 -6.48 9.75 17.34
N PHE A 3 -7.24 10.80 17.04
CA PHE A 3 -8.42 10.73 16.16
C PHE A 3 -8.05 10.58 14.67
N LEU A 4 -6.79 10.84 14.32
CA LEU A 4 -6.29 10.87 12.95
C LEU A 4 -6.49 9.54 12.19
N PRO A 5 -6.20 8.34 12.76
CA PRO A 5 -6.35 7.08 12.05
C PRO A 5 -7.82 6.76 11.73
N TYR A 6 -8.75 7.05 12.64
CA TYR A 6 -10.19 6.83 12.41
C TYR A 6 -10.71 7.65 11.23
N LEU A 7 -10.36 8.94 11.21
CA LEU A 7 -10.78 9.85 10.14
C LEU A 7 -10.10 9.49 8.82
N SER A 8 -8.80 9.15 8.83
CA SER A 8 -8.09 8.75 7.61
C SER A 8 -8.64 7.45 7.03
N THR A 9 -8.98 6.47 7.86
CA THR A 9 -9.64 5.23 7.41
C THR A 9 -10.97 5.53 6.73
N LEU A 10 -11.84 6.31 7.37
CA LEU A 10 -13.15 6.65 6.81
C LEU A 10 -13.02 7.39 5.47
N VAL A 11 -12.22 8.46 5.44
CA VAL A 11 -11.98 9.26 4.23
C VAL A 11 -11.39 8.39 3.11
N THR A 12 -10.43 7.53 3.44
CA THR A 12 -9.80 6.64 2.47
C THR A 12 -10.78 5.66 1.86
N PHE A 13 -11.65 5.03 2.66
CA PHE A 13 -12.65 4.10 2.14
C PHE A 13 -13.69 4.81 1.26
N VAL A 14 -14.11 6.03 1.63
CA VAL A 14 -14.98 6.86 0.78
C VAL A 14 -14.29 7.15 -0.56
N PHE A 15 -13.00 7.50 -0.54
CA PHE A 15 -12.25 7.79 -1.75
C PHE A 15 -12.03 6.53 -2.61
N ALA A 16 -11.69 5.40 -1.99
CA ALA A 16 -11.55 4.11 -2.65
C ALA A 16 -12.86 3.72 -3.36
N PHE A 17 -14.00 3.89 -2.68
CA PHE A 17 -15.32 3.63 -3.24
C PHE A 17 -15.64 4.58 -4.41
N ALA A 18 -15.35 5.88 -4.27
CA ALA A 18 -15.58 6.85 -5.32
C ALA A 18 -14.75 6.55 -6.58
N VAL A 19 -13.48 6.20 -6.43
CA VAL A 19 -12.59 5.82 -7.55
C VAL A 19 -13.05 4.51 -8.18
N PHE A 20 -13.44 3.53 -7.38
CA PHE A 20 -13.97 2.26 -7.89
C PHE A 20 -15.30 2.45 -8.64
N ASN A 21 -16.20 3.29 -8.14
CA ASN A 21 -17.45 3.62 -8.84
C ASN A 21 -17.16 4.31 -10.18
N ARG A 22 -16.18 5.22 -10.21
CA ARG A 22 -15.72 5.85 -11.46
C ARG A 22 -15.13 4.82 -12.43
N TYR A 23 -14.37 3.85 -11.95
CA TYR A 23 -13.88 2.73 -12.76
C TYR A 23 -15.04 1.93 -13.37
N ARG A 24 -16.09 1.61 -12.61
CA ARG A 24 -17.25 0.89 -13.13
C ARG A 24 -17.97 1.64 -14.25
N GLN A 25 -18.00 2.98 -14.19
CA GLN A 25 -18.70 3.81 -15.17
C GLN A 25 -17.85 4.11 -16.42
N ARG A 26 -16.54 4.36 -16.27
CA ARG A 26 -15.67 4.81 -17.37
C ARG A 26 -14.64 3.77 -17.84
N GLY A 27 -14.43 2.70 -17.07
CA GLY A 27 -13.37 1.73 -17.31
C GLY A 27 -11.96 2.29 -17.11
N GLY A 28 -10.97 1.56 -17.62
CA GLY A 28 -9.56 1.95 -17.57
C GLY A 28 -8.78 1.32 -16.41
N LEU A 29 -7.66 0.66 -16.74
CA LEU A 29 -6.83 -0.06 -15.77
C LEU A 29 -6.21 0.86 -14.71
N HIS A 30 -5.91 2.12 -15.05
CA HIS A 30 -5.38 3.09 -14.09
C HIS A 30 -6.35 3.33 -12.91
N LEU A 31 -7.66 3.48 -13.17
CA LEU A 31 -8.65 3.67 -12.10
C LEU A 31 -8.79 2.42 -11.23
N LEU A 32 -8.74 1.23 -11.82
CA LEU A 32 -8.79 -0.03 -11.07
C LEU A 32 -7.58 -0.15 -10.13
N LEU A 33 -6.38 0.10 -10.64
CA LEU A 33 -5.15 0.02 -9.86
C LEU A 33 -5.08 1.08 -8.76
N TRP A 34 -5.56 2.29 -9.02
CA TRP A 34 -5.71 3.30 -7.97
C TRP A 34 -6.74 2.89 -6.92
N ALA A 35 -7.88 2.32 -7.31
CA ALA A 35 -8.85 1.79 -6.35
C ALA A 35 -8.24 0.68 -5.47
N ILE A 36 -7.44 -0.23 -6.05
CA ILE A 36 -6.72 -1.27 -5.30
C ILE A 36 -5.70 -0.65 -4.33
N GLY A 37 -4.90 0.31 -4.78
CA GLY A 37 -3.94 1.00 -3.92
C GLY A 37 -4.60 1.77 -2.77
N LEU A 38 -5.73 2.44 -3.03
CA LEU A 38 -6.53 3.12 -1.99
C LEU A 38 -7.18 2.12 -1.02
N LEU A 39 -7.62 0.96 -1.51
CA LEU A 39 -8.10 -0.11 -0.65
C LEU A 39 -7.00 -0.60 0.30
N PHE A 40 -5.78 -0.80 -0.20
CA PHE A 40 -4.63 -1.18 0.65
C PHE A 40 -4.31 -0.10 1.68
N TYR A 41 -4.36 1.18 1.30
CA TYR A 41 -4.19 2.27 2.26
C TYR A 41 -5.28 2.26 3.34
N GLY A 42 -6.53 2.03 2.94
CA GLY A 42 -7.68 1.92 3.85
C GLY A 42 -7.54 0.75 4.83
N LEU A 43 -7.12 -0.42 4.33
CA LEU A 43 -6.86 -1.60 5.16
C LEU A 43 -5.65 -1.39 6.09
N GLY A 44 -4.61 -0.68 5.65
CA GLY A 44 -3.46 -0.33 6.48
C GLY A 44 -3.88 0.57 7.65
N THR A 45 -4.61 1.64 7.37
CA THR A 45 -5.10 2.56 8.42
C THR A 45 -6.14 1.89 9.33
N LEU A 46 -7.02 1.03 8.80
CA LEU A 46 -7.94 0.24 9.63
C LEU A 46 -7.19 -0.72 10.55
N SER A 47 -6.12 -1.35 10.06
CA SER A 47 -5.28 -2.23 10.88
C SER A 47 -4.58 -1.46 12.00
N GLU A 48 -4.14 -0.22 11.73
CA GLU A 48 -3.60 0.69 12.77
C GLU A 48 -4.65 0.98 13.85
N VAL A 49 -5.87 1.32 13.45
CA VAL A 49 -6.99 1.56 14.38
C VAL A 49 -7.24 0.33 15.24
N LEU A 50 -7.33 -0.86 14.64
CA LEU A 50 -7.58 -2.09 15.39
C LEU A 50 -6.42 -2.44 16.32
N LEU A 51 -5.17 -2.23 15.89
CA LEU A 51 -3.98 -2.43 16.73
C LEU A 51 -3.95 -1.47 17.94
N SER A 52 -4.49 -0.25 17.80
CA SER A 52 -4.63 0.69 18.93
C SER A 52 -5.67 0.26 19.96
N LEU A 53 -6.52 -0.72 19.63
CA LEU A 53 -7.54 -1.28 20.53
C LEU A 53 -7.10 -2.62 21.11
N THR A 54 -6.55 -3.49 20.26
CA THR A 54 -6.10 -4.82 20.64
C THR A 54 -4.94 -5.27 19.77
N PHE A 55 -3.92 -5.84 20.38
CA PHE A 55 -2.84 -6.45 19.63
C PHE A 55 -3.31 -7.74 18.95
N SER A 56 -2.92 -7.92 17.70
CA SER A 56 -3.00 -9.19 16.97
C SER A 56 -1.84 -9.29 15.99
N ALA A 57 -1.12 -10.41 16.04
CA ALA A 57 -0.04 -10.70 15.11
C ALA A 57 -0.50 -10.64 13.64
N PHE A 58 -1.74 -11.06 13.37
CA PHE A 58 -2.33 -10.97 12.04
C PHE A 58 -2.55 -9.52 11.61
N LEU A 59 -3.08 -8.68 12.50
CA LEU A 59 -3.30 -7.25 12.20
C LEU A 59 -1.98 -6.51 11.98
N LEU A 60 -0.91 -6.85 12.72
CA LEU A 60 0.41 -6.27 12.50
C LEU A 60 0.97 -6.63 11.11
N LYS A 61 0.82 -7.89 10.70
CA LYS A 61 1.22 -8.36 9.36
C LYS A 61 0.39 -7.70 8.26
N LEU A 62 -0.92 -7.57 8.47
CA LEU A 62 -1.83 -6.91 7.55
C LEU A 62 -1.49 -5.42 7.39
N TRP A 63 -1.25 -4.72 8.51
CA TRP A 63 -0.77 -3.35 8.55
C TRP A 63 0.53 -3.18 7.75
N TYR A 64 1.51 -4.05 7.99
CA TYR A 64 2.80 -4.00 7.31
C TYR A 64 2.67 -4.23 5.80
N LEU A 65 1.90 -5.25 5.38
CA LEU A 65 1.69 -5.56 3.97
C LEU A 65 0.91 -4.45 3.26
N MET A 66 -0.24 -4.08 3.79
CA MET A 66 -1.15 -3.16 3.13
C MET A 66 -0.64 -1.73 3.22
N GLY A 67 -0.33 -1.26 4.42
CA GLY A 67 0.10 0.12 4.68
C GLY A 67 1.53 0.39 4.26
N ALA A 68 2.49 -0.38 4.79
CA ALA A 68 3.91 -0.06 4.65
C ALA A 68 4.55 -0.56 3.33
N MET A 69 4.02 -1.63 2.73
CA MET A 69 4.70 -2.32 1.63
C MET A 69 4.02 -2.16 0.26
N LEU A 70 2.72 -2.44 0.14
CA LEU A 70 2.04 -2.55 -1.15
C LEU A 70 1.37 -1.26 -1.63
N THR A 71 0.89 -0.40 -0.72
CA THR A 71 0.09 0.79 -1.08
C THR A 71 0.78 1.67 -2.13
N ALA A 72 2.03 2.08 -1.88
CA ALA A 72 2.74 3.00 -2.77
C ALA A 72 2.94 2.41 -4.17
N ALA A 73 3.30 1.13 -4.26
CA ALA A 73 3.58 0.46 -5.52
C ALA A 73 2.31 0.32 -6.38
N TRP A 74 1.18 -0.06 -5.79
CA TRP A 74 -0.09 -0.21 -6.52
C TRP A 74 -0.69 1.13 -6.95
N LEU A 75 -0.60 2.17 -6.11
CA LEU A 75 -0.97 3.53 -6.51
C LEU A 75 -0.09 4.03 -7.66
N GLY A 76 1.23 3.83 -7.56
CA GLY A 76 2.18 4.18 -8.62
C GLY A 76 1.92 3.44 -9.92
N GLN A 77 1.58 2.15 -9.86
CA GLN A 77 1.22 1.35 -11.04
C GLN A 77 0.01 1.94 -11.79
N GLY A 78 -0.98 2.48 -11.06
CA GLY A 78 -2.10 3.18 -11.69
C GLY A 78 -1.64 4.39 -12.49
N THR A 79 -0.69 5.17 -11.97
CA THR A 79 -0.10 6.32 -12.67
C THR A 79 0.69 5.90 -13.90
N LEU A 80 1.43 4.78 -13.82
CA LEU A 80 2.11 4.22 -14.99
C LEU A 80 1.11 3.89 -16.12
N HIS A 81 -0.02 3.26 -15.79
CA HIS A 81 -1.09 2.97 -16.76
C HIS A 81 -1.78 4.21 -17.31
N LEU A 82 -1.74 5.33 -16.59
CA LEU A 82 -2.28 6.60 -17.07
C LEU A 82 -1.35 7.25 -18.10
N LEU A 83 -0.04 7.25 -17.82
CA LEU A 83 0.97 7.97 -18.61
C LEU A 83 1.49 7.14 -19.79
N VAL A 84 1.73 5.85 -19.59
CA VAL A 84 2.25 4.96 -20.65
C VAL A 84 1.08 4.37 -21.42
N ARG A 85 0.66 5.08 -22.46
CA ARG A 85 -0.48 4.69 -23.32
C ARG A 85 -0.14 3.71 -24.45
N LYS A 86 1.15 3.56 -24.79
CA LYS A 86 1.62 2.72 -25.91
C LYS A 86 2.56 1.62 -25.43
N GLY A 87 2.32 0.40 -25.89
CA GLY A 87 3.17 -0.77 -25.64
C GLY A 87 2.67 -1.70 -24.53
N LYS A 88 3.32 -2.87 -24.39
CA LYS A 88 2.98 -3.91 -23.40
C LYS A 88 3.64 -3.68 -22.03
N VAL A 89 4.47 -2.65 -21.89
CA VAL A 89 5.32 -2.41 -20.70
C VAL A 89 4.48 -2.24 -19.44
N ALA A 90 3.45 -1.39 -19.46
CA ALA A 90 2.58 -1.17 -18.30
C ALA A 90 1.89 -2.47 -17.83
N PHE A 91 1.48 -3.31 -18.78
CA PHE A 91 0.86 -4.59 -18.50
C PHE A 91 1.86 -5.61 -17.93
N ILE A 92 3.05 -5.73 -18.54
CA ILE A 92 4.12 -6.60 -18.05
C ILE A 92 4.52 -6.21 -16.62
N LEU A 93 4.70 -4.91 -16.36
CA LEU A 93 5.03 -4.40 -15.02
C LEU A 93 3.91 -4.67 -14.02
N THR A 94 2.65 -4.74 -14.45
CA THR A 94 1.53 -5.11 -13.57
C THR A 94 1.63 -6.58 -13.15
N TRP A 95 1.96 -7.48 -14.08
CA TRP A 95 2.19 -8.89 -13.75
C TRP A 95 3.39 -9.09 -12.85
N ILE A 96 4.49 -8.37 -13.11
CA ILE A 96 5.66 -8.37 -12.24
C ILE A 96 5.28 -7.87 -10.85
N LEU A 97 4.57 -6.75 -10.75
CA LEU A 97 4.11 -6.22 -9.46
C LEU A 97 3.18 -7.20 -8.73
N ALA A 98 2.27 -7.87 -9.44
CA ALA A 98 1.39 -8.88 -8.87
C ALA A 98 2.18 -10.08 -8.33
N ALA A 99 3.17 -10.58 -9.08
CA ALA A 99 4.05 -11.66 -8.64
C ALA A 99 4.89 -11.27 -7.42
N VAL A 100 5.47 -10.07 -7.43
CA VAL A 100 6.23 -9.53 -6.28
C VAL A 100 5.30 -9.31 -5.08
N SER A 101 4.06 -8.89 -5.28
CA SER A 101 3.06 -8.74 -4.21
C SER A 101 2.69 -10.10 -3.60
N ALA A 102 2.52 -11.14 -4.42
CA ALA A 102 2.27 -12.50 -3.94
C ALA A 102 3.45 -13.05 -3.12
N LEU A 103 4.68 -12.82 -3.59
CA LEU A 103 5.90 -13.16 -2.84
C LEU A 103 5.97 -12.39 -1.52
N ALA A 104 5.71 -11.09 -1.53
CA ALA A 104 5.67 -10.26 -0.33
C ALA A 104 4.66 -10.77 0.72
N ILE A 105 3.45 -11.14 0.26
CA ILE A 105 2.42 -11.73 1.12
C ILE A 105 2.94 -13.01 1.78
N LEU A 106 3.51 -13.93 1.00
CA LEU A 106 4.08 -15.17 1.54
C LEU A 106 5.16 -14.89 2.59
N LEU A 107 6.10 -14.01 2.30
CA LEU A 107 7.20 -13.69 3.20
C LEU A 107 6.74 -13.07 4.53
N VAL A 108 5.76 -12.18 4.49
CA VAL A 108 5.25 -11.53 5.72
C VAL A 108 4.33 -12.46 6.50
N LEU A 109 3.53 -13.29 5.83
CA LEU A 109 2.71 -14.29 6.52
C LEU A 109 3.57 -15.32 7.25
N LEU A 110 4.69 -15.75 6.65
CA LEU A 110 5.65 -16.68 7.25
C LEU A 110 6.60 -16.01 8.26
N ALA A 111 6.67 -14.68 8.30
CA ALA A 111 7.54 -13.96 9.23
C ALA A 111 7.13 -14.25 10.69
N PRO A 112 8.07 -14.63 11.57
CA PRO A 112 7.77 -14.82 12.98
C PRO A 112 7.48 -13.48 13.66
N VAL A 113 6.58 -13.53 14.64
CA VAL A 113 6.26 -12.40 15.51
C VAL A 113 6.85 -12.73 16.87
N THR A 114 7.71 -11.85 17.38
CA THR A 114 8.39 -12.04 18.66
C THR A 114 7.40 -11.85 19.82
N GLY A 115 7.73 -12.39 20.99
CA GLY A 115 6.95 -12.19 22.23
C GLY A 115 7.12 -10.79 22.84
N ALA A 116 7.63 -9.81 22.09
CA ALA A 116 7.76 -8.44 22.56
C ALA A 116 6.38 -7.84 22.86
N ALA A 117 6.26 -7.10 23.97
CA ALA A 117 5.01 -6.47 24.36
C ALA A 117 4.67 -5.31 23.40
N PHE A 118 3.58 -5.46 22.64
CA PHE A 118 3.02 -4.38 21.83
C PHE A 118 2.32 -3.37 22.74
N ASP A 119 2.67 -2.09 22.63
CA ASP A 119 2.01 -1.01 23.38
C ASP A 119 1.00 -0.29 22.48
N VAL A 120 -0.28 -0.50 22.79
CA VAL A 120 -1.44 0.03 22.05
C VAL A 120 -1.56 1.56 22.07
N THR A 121 -0.84 2.23 22.97
CA THR A 121 -0.84 3.70 23.05
C THR A 121 0.10 4.36 22.05
N ARG A 122 0.96 3.56 21.40
CA ARG A 122 1.98 4.02 20.46
C ARG A 122 1.67 3.53 19.04
N PRO A 123 2.02 4.30 18.00
CA PRO A 123 1.80 3.90 16.61
C PRO A 123 2.54 2.61 16.25
N ALA A 124 1.91 1.76 15.42
CA ALA A 124 2.53 0.51 14.97
C ALA A 124 3.85 0.78 14.22
N SER A 125 3.94 1.92 13.51
CA SER A 125 5.14 2.37 12.79
C SER A 125 6.37 2.57 13.68
N GLU A 126 6.21 2.78 14.98
CA GLU A 126 7.34 2.94 15.90
C GLU A 126 7.88 1.61 16.42
N GLN A 127 7.02 0.58 16.53
CA GLN A 127 7.33 -0.65 17.26
C GLN A 127 7.43 -1.89 16.38
N TYR A 128 6.90 -1.85 15.16
CA TYR A 128 6.83 -3.02 14.28
C TYR A 128 8.19 -3.68 14.03
N LYS A 129 9.30 -2.94 14.12
CA LYS A 129 10.67 -3.45 13.92
C LYS A 129 11.09 -4.43 15.01
N ASP A 130 10.63 -4.22 16.24
CA ASP A 130 10.98 -5.02 17.41
C ASP A 130 10.10 -6.27 17.52
N ILE A 131 8.92 -6.22 16.88
CA ILE A 131 7.86 -7.23 17.01
C ILE A 131 7.81 -8.16 15.79
N LEU A 132 7.94 -7.64 14.57
CA LEU A 132 7.90 -8.42 13.34
C LEU A 132 9.31 -8.73 12.83
N THR A 133 9.74 -9.99 12.95
CA THR A 133 11.05 -10.42 12.45
C THR A 133 11.03 -10.49 10.92
N ARG A 134 11.70 -9.54 10.26
CA ARG A 134 11.81 -9.49 8.81
C ARG A 134 13.17 -10.00 8.36
N ASN A 135 13.18 -10.90 7.38
CA ASN A 135 14.42 -11.26 6.68
C ASN A 135 14.88 -10.11 5.75
N GLY A 136 16.12 -10.19 5.27
CA GLY A 136 16.69 -9.17 4.37
C GLY A 136 15.88 -9.00 3.08
N LEU A 137 15.30 -10.09 2.56
CA LEU A 137 14.47 -10.08 1.36
C LEU A 137 13.20 -9.22 1.54
N THR A 138 12.46 -9.39 2.64
CA THR A 138 11.25 -8.61 2.96
C THR A 138 11.58 -7.12 3.07
N ILE A 139 12.70 -6.79 3.71
CA ILE A 139 13.17 -5.40 3.84
C ILE A 139 13.48 -4.82 2.46
N THR A 140 14.28 -5.53 1.66
CA THR A 140 14.64 -5.10 0.31
C THR A 140 13.42 -4.91 -0.58
N LEU A 141 12.47 -5.85 -0.57
CA LEU A 141 11.22 -5.71 -1.33
C LEU A 141 10.41 -4.50 -0.89
N THR A 142 10.34 -4.24 0.43
CA THR A 142 9.60 -3.08 0.95
C THR A 142 10.23 -1.77 0.46
N ILE A 143 11.56 -1.69 0.46
CA ILE A 143 12.29 -0.52 -0.05
C ILE A 143 12.05 -0.36 -1.56
N LEU A 144 12.23 -1.42 -2.34
CA LEU A 144 12.08 -1.37 -3.79
C LEU A 144 10.66 -0.98 -4.22
N LEU A 145 9.63 -1.54 -3.57
CA LEU A 145 8.22 -1.23 -3.85
C LEU A 145 7.88 0.23 -3.53
N ASN A 146 8.40 0.77 -2.42
CA ASN A 146 8.18 2.16 -2.06
C ASN A 146 8.94 3.14 -2.97
N ILE A 147 10.18 2.81 -3.37
CA ILE A 147 10.92 3.60 -4.37
C ILE A 147 10.16 3.61 -5.70
N TYR A 148 9.74 2.43 -6.16
CA TYR A 148 8.96 2.31 -7.39
C TYR A 148 7.67 3.14 -7.32
N GLY A 149 6.90 2.99 -6.24
CA GLY A 149 5.68 3.75 -6.02
C GLY A 149 5.91 5.26 -6.02
N THR A 150 6.94 5.71 -5.29
CA THR A 150 7.31 7.14 -5.20
C THR A 150 7.72 7.70 -6.55
N LEU A 151 8.56 7.00 -7.31
CA LEU A 151 8.99 7.44 -8.64
C LEU A 151 7.80 7.58 -9.60
N MET A 152 6.86 6.63 -9.57
CA MET A 152 5.69 6.69 -10.44
C MET A 152 4.69 7.79 -10.03
N LEU A 153 4.48 8.00 -8.73
CA LEU A 153 3.57 9.04 -8.23
C LEU A 153 4.16 10.44 -8.41
N VAL A 154 5.36 10.68 -7.87
CA VAL A 154 6.04 11.98 -7.91
C VAL A 154 6.51 12.30 -9.32
N GLY A 155 7.19 11.35 -9.98
CA GLY A 155 7.63 11.52 -11.36
C GLY A 155 6.46 11.70 -12.32
N GLY A 156 5.35 10.99 -12.10
CA GLY A 156 4.14 11.17 -12.89
C GLY A 156 3.49 12.53 -12.68
N ALA A 157 3.51 13.06 -11.46
CA ALA A 157 3.02 14.41 -11.17
C ALA A 157 3.91 15.49 -11.81
N ILE A 158 5.24 15.38 -11.69
CA ILE A 158 6.21 16.30 -12.31
C ILE A 158 6.05 16.30 -13.83
N TYR A 159 5.98 15.11 -14.44
CA TYR A 159 5.80 14.98 -15.88
C TYR A 159 4.48 15.61 -16.35
N SER A 160 3.40 15.40 -15.60
CA SER A 160 2.11 16.02 -15.90
C SER A 160 2.17 17.53 -15.79
N ALA A 161 2.84 18.07 -14.76
CA ALA A 161 3.01 19.51 -14.59
C ALA A 161 3.78 20.13 -15.76
N PHE A 162 4.84 19.47 -16.24
CA PHE A 162 5.60 19.95 -17.41
C PHE A 162 4.79 19.88 -18.72
N LEU A 163 3.94 18.86 -18.88
CA LEU A 163 3.15 18.67 -20.10
C LEU A 163 1.98 19.67 -20.21
N PHE A 164 1.42 20.10 -19.08
CA PHE A 164 0.25 20.99 -19.01
C PHE A 164 0.58 22.42 -18.57
N TRP A 165 1.87 22.77 -18.50
CA TRP A 165 2.35 24.15 -18.37
C TRP A 165 2.37 24.83 -19.73
#